data_AF-A0A935V9F2-F1
#
_entry.id   AF-A0A935V9F2-F1
#
_cell.length_a   1.000
_cell.length_b   1.000
_cell.length_c   1.000
_cell.angle_alpha   90.00
_cell.angle_beta   90.00
_cell.angle_gamma   90.00
#
_symmetry.space_group_name_H-M   'P 1'
#
loop_
_entity.id
_entity.type
_entity.pdbx_description
1 polymer ?
#
loop_
_entity_poly.entity_id
_entity_poly.type
_entity_poly.pdbx_seq_one_letter_code
_entity_poly.pdbx_strand_id
1 'polypeptide(L)'
;MEDNKPNPEQLYTTSLIIWLSLFVSQFLFVVILYFTKPELFRFDFMQPLLGDNAAIVAALGFISITNILVSIGLRKKYLAQAVAEQNVGLVQTAMIIGCALTESASLFGLILGAVFGYQYFFVFSAIGIVGTTLHFPRRESVHAASYKPQIR
;
A
#
# COMPACT_ATOMS: atom_id res chain seq x y z
N MET A 1 -36.92 10.79 -7.25
CA MET A 1 -35.69 9.97 -7.17
C MET A 1 -35.15 10.18 -5.78
N GLU A 2 -35.32 9.20 -4.89
CA GLU A 2 -34.76 9.28 -3.54
C GLU A 2 -33.24 9.47 -3.66
N ASP A 3 -32.74 10.53 -3.08
CA ASP A 3 -31.32 10.84 -2.93
C ASP A 3 -30.71 9.76 -2.02
N ASN A 4 -30.35 8.62 -2.61
CA ASN A 4 -29.77 7.46 -1.94
C ASN A 4 -28.32 7.82 -1.54
N LYS A 5 -28.21 8.68 -0.52
CA LYS A 5 -26.93 9.09 0.03
C LYS A 5 -26.22 7.84 0.54
N PRO A 6 -24.98 7.58 0.09
CA PRO A 6 -24.28 6.37 0.45
C PRO A 6 -24.12 6.29 1.97
N ASN A 7 -24.52 5.15 2.54
CA ASN A 7 -24.43 4.90 3.97
C ASN A 7 -22.95 4.90 4.40
N PRO A 8 -22.53 5.75 5.35
CA PRO A 8 -21.14 5.81 5.83
C PRO A 8 -20.58 4.46 6.27
N GLU A 9 -21.40 3.59 6.89
CA GLU A 9 -20.99 2.25 7.31
C GLU A 9 -20.69 1.33 6.11
N GLN A 10 -21.45 1.46 5.02
CA GLN A 10 -21.22 0.70 3.79
C GLN A 10 -19.92 1.14 3.10
N LEU A 11 -19.62 2.44 3.10
CA LEU A 11 -18.37 2.99 2.55
C LEU A 11 -17.16 2.55 3.36
N TYR A 12 -17.27 2.56 4.69
CA TYR A 12 -16.23 2.05 5.57
C TYR A 12 -15.98 0.55 5.34
N THR A 13 -17.04 -0.25 5.26
CA THR A 13 -16.95 -1.70 5.00
C THR A 13 -16.30 -1.99 3.65
N THR A 14 -16.70 -1.28 2.60
CA THR A 14 -16.06 -1.37 1.27
C THR A 14 -14.58 -1.03 1.34
N SER A 15 -14.22 0.04 2.06
CA SER A 15 -12.83 0.47 2.24
C SER A 15 -12.00 -0.58 2.96
N LEU A 16 -12.55 -1.25 3.98
CA LEU A 16 -11.90 -2.36 4.68
C LEU A 16 -11.66 -3.56 3.76
N ILE A 17 -12.65 -3.95 2.95
CA ILE A 17 -12.53 -5.08 2.02
C ILE A 17 -11.41 -4.81 1.00
N ILE A 18 -11.38 -3.60 0.43
CA ILE A 18 -10.34 -3.20 -0.53
C ILE A 18 -8.97 -3.18 0.12
N TRP A 19 -8.86 -2.56 1.30
CA TRP A 19 -7.59 -2.54 2.05
C TRP A 19 -7.11 -3.95 2.35
N LEU A 20 -7.99 -4.84 2.81
CA LEU A 20 -7.64 -6.23 3.10
C LEU A 20 -7.19 -6.98 1.84
N SER A 21 -7.86 -6.75 0.70
CA SER A 21 -7.46 -7.31 -0.59
C SER A 21 -6.03 -6.91 -0.98
N LEU A 22 -5.72 -5.60 -0.89
CA LEU A 22 -4.39 -5.05 -1.18
C LEU A 22 -3.34 -5.44 -0.13
N PHE A 23 -3.76 -5.76 1.09
CA PHE A 23 -2.87 -6.27 2.13
C PHE A 23 -2.52 -7.75 1.87
N VAL A 24 -3.51 -8.56 1.50
CA VAL A 24 -3.31 -9.98 1.18
C VAL A 24 -2.46 -10.17 -0.08
N SER A 25 -2.61 -9.31 -1.10
CA SER A 25 -1.77 -9.37 -2.30
C SER A 25 -0.27 -9.31 -2.01
N GLN A 26 0.15 -8.55 -0.97
CA GLN A 26 1.55 -8.48 -0.54
C GLN A 26 2.12 -9.87 -0.22
N PHE A 27 1.34 -10.70 0.49
CA PHE A 27 1.74 -12.06 0.86
C PHE A 27 1.71 -12.99 -0.34
N LEU A 28 0.74 -12.81 -1.26
CA LEU A 28 0.67 -13.61 -2.49
C LEU A 28 1.95 -13.46 -3.33
N PHE A 29 2.57 -12.28 -3.37
CA PHE A 29 3.85 -12.11 -4.07
C PHE A 29 4.98 -12.98 -3.48
N VAL A 30 5.05 -13.09 -2.15
CA VAL A 30 6.02 -13.98 -1.48
C VAL A 30 5.70 -15.44 -1.75
N VAL A 31 4.42 -15.82 -1.70
CA VAL A 31 3.96 -17.17 -2.02
C VAL A 31 4.32 -17.55 -3.48
N ILE A 32 4.17 -16.63 -4.42
CA ILE A 32 4.58 -16.84 -5.82
C ILE A 32 6.09 -17.13 -5.90
N LEU A 33 6.93 -16.37 -5.20
CA LEU A 33 8.37 -16.64 -5.17
C LEU A 33 8.72 -17.96 -4.49
N TYR A 34 7.99 -18.35 -3.45
CA TYR A 34 8.19 -19.64 -2.78
C TYR A 34 8.03 -20.82 -3.75
N PHE A 35 7.04 -20.77 -4.64
CA PHE A 35 6.82 -21.83 -5.62
C PHE A 35 7.70 -21.73 -6.88
N THR A 36 8.04 -20.50 -7.31
CA THR A 36 8.76 -20.29 -8.58
C THR A 36 10.28 -20.23 -8.42
N LYS A 37 10.76 -19.85 -7.23
CA LYS A 37 12.17 -19.60 -6.90
C LYS A 37 12.50 -20.07 -5.46
N PRO A 38 12.28 -21.36 -5.13
CA PRO A 38 12.51 -21.88 -3.78
C PRO A 38 13.96 -21.74 -3.30
N GLU A 39 14.93 -21.65 -4.22
CA GLU A 39 16.34 -21.41 -3.92
C GLU A 39 16.59 -20.08 -3.18
N LEU A 40 15.74 -19.06 -3.36
CA LEU A 40 15.87 -17.77 -2.68
C LEU A 40 15.62 -17.84 -1.16
N PHE A 41 14.98 -18.92 -0.69
CA PHE A 41 14.71 -19.14 0.73
C PHE A 41 15.85 -19.90 1.43
N ARG A 42 16.91 -20.24 0.69
CA ARG A 42 18.15 -20.79 1.26
C ARG A 42 19.12 -19.64 1.53
N PHE A 43 18.98 -19.02 2.70
CA PHE A 43 19.74 -17.83 3.04
C PHE A 43 21.24 -18.11 3.21
N ASP A 44 22.04 -17.54 2.32
CA ASP A 44 23.48 -17.41 2.47
C ASP A 44 23.82 -15.99 2.94
N PHE A 45 24.22 -15.87 4.21
CA PHE A 45 24.60 -14.59 4.82
C PHE A 45 26.01 -14.13 4.47
N MET A 46 26.79 -14.96 3.77
CA MET A 46 28.12 -14.57 3.27
C MET A 46 28.02 -13.74 1.98
N GLN A 47 26.86 -13.74 1.31
CA GLN A 47 26.66 -12.93 0.12
C GLN A 47 26.55 -11.44 0.45
N PRO A 48 27.08 -10.55 -0.42
CA PRO A 48 26.91 -9.11 -0.27
C PRO A 48 25.45 -8.70 -0.17
N LEU A 49 25.13 -7.77 0.73
CA LEU A 49 23.76 -7.31 0.98
C LEU A 49 23.03 -6.84 -0.30
N LEU A 50 23.74 -6.18 -1.21
CA LEU A 50 23.17 -5.65 -2.45
C LEU A 50 23.25 -6.64 -3.63
N GLY A 51 23.92 -7.79 -3.45
CA GLY A 51 24.18 -8.79 -4.48
C GLY A 51 24.95 -8.25 -5.70
N ASP A 52 24.93 -9.02 -6.78
CA ASP A 52 25.64 -8.69 -8.03
C ASP A 52 25.02 -7.50 -8.76
N ASN A 53 23.73 -7.25 -8.55
CA ASN A 53 22.95 -6.20 -9.21
C ASN A 53 22.75 -4.96 -8.32
N ALA A 54 23.79 -4.55 -7.61
CA ALA A 54 23.72 -3.54 -6.55
C ALA A 54 23.08 -2.21 -6.99
N ALA A 55 23.38 -1.75 -8.22
CA ALA A 55 22.81 -0.51 -8.76
C ALA A 55 21.29 -0.58 -8.91
N ILE A 56 20.75 -1.73 -9.35
CA ILE A 56 19.30 -1.94 -9.53
C ILE A 56 18.61 -2.05 -8.18
N VAL A 57 19.19 -2.81 -7.26
CA VAL A 57 18.67 -2.95 -5.88
C VAL A 57 18.61 -1.59 -5.19
N ALA A 58 19.68 -0.78 -5.29
CA ALA A 58 19.72 0.56 -4.72
C ALA A 58 18.68 1.50 -5.36
N ALA A 59 18.55 1.49 -6.68
CA ALA A 59 17.57 2.31 -7.40
C ALA A 59 16.13 1.97 -7.00
N LEU A 60 15.77 0.68 -7.02
CA LEU A 60 14.42 0.24 -6.61
C LEU A 60 14.17 0.49 -5.13
N GLY A 61 15.20 0.34 -4.28
CA GLY A 61 15.12 0.68 -2.86
C GLY A 61 14.80 2.16 -2.65
N PHE A 62 15.51 3.05 -3.34
CA PHE A 62 15.25 4.49 -3.30
C PHE A 62 13.85 4.86 -3.79
N ILE A 63 13.40 4.25 -4.89
CA ILE A 63 12.03 4.46 -5.42
C ILE A 63 10.98 3.95 -4.42
N SER A 64 11.20 2.80 -3.79
CA SER A 64 10.30 2.23 -2.78
C SER A 64 10.11 3.19 -1.60
N ILE A 65 11.21 3.69 -1.05
CA ILE A 65 11.19 4.65 0.07
C ILE A 65 10.45 5.93 -0.36
N THR A 66 10.75 6.45 -1.55
CA THR A 66 10.09 7.64 -2.09
C THR A 66 8.59 7.43 -2.23
N ASN A 67 8.15 6.29 -2.77
CA ASN A 67 6.74 5.97 -2.92
C ASN A 67 6.01 5.93 -1.58
N ILE A 68 6.63 5.41 -0.52
CA ILE A 68 6.05 5.41 0.83
C ILE A 68 5.88 6.85 1.34
N LEU A 69 6.90 7.68 1.21
CA LEU A 69 6.83 9.08 1.66
C LEU A 69 5.74 9.85 0.90
N VAL A 70 5.68 9.67 -0.42
CA VAL A 70 4.66 10.25 -1.29
C VAL A 70 3.27 9.73 -0.90
N SER A 71 3.13 8.44 -0.59
CA SER A 71 1.85 7.83 -0.19
C SER A 71 1.26 8.50 1.06
N ILE A 72 2.10 8.81 2.04
CA ILE A 72 1.68 9.47 3.28
C ILE A 72 1.26 10.93 2.98
N GLY A 73 2.03 11.64 2.16
CA GLY A 73 1.73 13.00 1.76
C GLY A 73 0.42 13.12 0.98
N LEU A 74 0.24 12.27 -0.05
CA LEU A 74 -0.98 12.24 -0.86
C LEU A 74 -2.19 11.86 -0.04
N ARG A 75 -2.09 10.86 0.85
CA ARG A 75 -3.19 10.51 1.75
C ARG A 75 -3.63 11.69 2.60
N LYS A 76 -2.69 12.39 3.24
CA LYS A 76 -3.01 13.58 4.04
C LYS A 76 -3.72 14.64 3.20
N LYS A 77 -3.23 14.91 1.99
CA LYS A 77 -3.84 15.86 1.06
C LYS A 77 -5.27 15.47 0.69
N TYR A 78 -5.49 14.23 0.24
CA TYR A 78 -6.82 13.77 -0.18
C TYR A 78 -7.81 13.66 0.99
N LEU A 79 -7.37 13.29 2.19
CA LEU A 79 -8.24 13.31 3.38
C LEU A 79 -8.65 14.73 3.77
N ALA A 80 -7.72 15.69 3.73
CA ALA A 80 -8.05 17.09 3.98
C ALA A 80 -9.05 17.62 2.94
N GLN A 81 -8.84 17.27 1.67
CA GLN A 81 -9.76 17.61 0.58
C GLN A 81 -11.14 16.94 0.74
N ALA A 82 -11.18 15.67 1.18
CA ALA A 82 -12.42 14.95 1.45
C ALA A 82 -13.28 15.65 2.50
N VAL A 83 -12.65 16.19 3.55
CA VAL A 83 -13.34 16.97 4.59
C VAL A 83 -13.76 18.34 4.07
N ALA A 84 -12.91 19.03 3.31
CA ALA A 84 -13.23 20.35 2.77
C ALA A 84 -14.40 20.30 1.77
N GLU A 85 -14.43 19.28 0.92
CA GLU A 85 -15.46 19.10 -0.11
C GLU A 85 -16.66 18.26 0.36
N GLN A 86 -16.60 17.72 1.59
CA GLN A 86 -17.59 16.77 2.11
C GLN A 86 -17.83 15.61 1.13
N ASN A 87 -16.74 15.09 0.58
CA ASN A 87 -16.73 14.06 -0.45
C ASN A 87 -16.08 12.78 0.07
N VAL A 88 -16.93 11.84 0.47
CA VAL A 88 -16.50 10.55 1.04
C VAL A 88 -15.74 9.69 0.02
N GLY A 89 -15.96 9.88 -1.27
CA GLY A 89 -15.20 9.19 -2.33
C GLY A 89 -13.70 9.49 -2.28
N LEU A 90 -13.33 10.70 -1.88
CA LEU A 90 -11.92 11.08 -1.72
C LEU A 90 -11.23 10.34 -0.56
N VAL A 91 -11.98 9.89 0.46
CA VAL A 91 -11.43 9.05 1.54
C VAL A 91 -10.98 7.69 0.99
N GLN A 92 -11.81 7.08 0.14
CA GLN A 92 -11.50 5.81 -0.51
C GLN A 92 -10.32 5.97 -1.49
N THR A 93 -10.33 7.03 -2.30
CA THR A 93 -9.22 7.37 -3.21
C THR A 93 -7.91 7.55 -2.46
N ALA A 94 -7.91 8.27 -1.33
CA ALA A 94 -6.73 8.45 -0.48
C ALA A 94 -6.16 7.12 0.00
N MET A 95 -7.03 6.19 0.40
CA MET A 95 -6.64 4.87 0.87
C MET A 95 -6.09 3.99 -0.26
N ILE A 96 -6.75 3.94 -1.42
CA ILE A 96 -6.32 3.14 -2.58
C ILE A 96 -4.97 3.62 -3.09
N ILE A 97 -4.81 4.93 -3.31
CA ILE A 97 -3.53 5.50 -3.79
C ILE A 97 -2.42 5.25 -2.77
N GLY A 98 -2.73 5.42 -1.48
CA GLY A 98 -1.79 5.14 -0.39
C GLY A 98 -1.28 3.71 -0.44
N CYS A 99 -2.20 2.74 -0.51
CA CYS A 99 -1.88 1.32 -0.56
C CYS A 99 -1.17 0.92 -1.85
N ALA A 100 -1.58 1.42 -3.02
CA ALA A 100 -0.95 1.09 -4.30
C ALA A 100 0.52 1.56 -4.34
N LEU A 101 0.81 2.74 -3.79
CA LEU A 101 2.20 3.22 -3.69
C LEU A 101 3.04 2.38 -2.74
N THR A 102 2.49 1.92 -1.61
CA THR A 102 3.23 1.04 -0.69
C THR A 102 3.36 -0.39 -1.23
N GLU A 103 2.36 -0.88 -1.96
CA GLU A 103 2.38 -2.16 -2.66
C GLU A 103 3.47 -2.23 -3.73
N SER A 104 3.76 -1.11 -4.40
CA SER A 104 4.85 -1.05 -5.38
C SER A 104 6.20 -1.51 -4.81
N ALA A 105 6.47 -1.26 -3.51
CA ALA A 105 7.68 -1.76 -2.86
C ALA A 105 7.74 -3.29 -2.90
N SER A 106 6.65 -3.97 -2.51
CA SER A 106 6.58 -5.44 -2.56
C SER A 106 6.65 -5.98 -3.97
N LEU A 107 6.07 -5.29 -4.96
CA LEU A 107 6.22 -5.63 -6.38
C LEU A 107 7.68 -5.52 -6.84
N PHE A 108 8.41 -4.50 -6.40
CA PHE A 108 9.85 -4.42 -6.67
C PHE A 108 10.62 -5.57 -6.02
N GLY A 109 10.25 -5.96 -4.79
CA GLY A 109 10.75 -7.19 -4.17
C GLY A 109 10.50 -8.42 -5.04
N LEU A 110 9.25 -8.61 -5.49
CA LEU A 110 8.89 -9.69 -6.38
C LEU A 110 9.76 -9.72 -7.65
N ILE A 111 9.94 -8.57 -8.30
CA ILE A 111 10.77 -8.44 -9.51
C ILE A 111 12.24 -8.76 -9.20
N LEU A 112 12.79 -8.22 -8.11
CA LEU A 112 14.16 -8.48 -7.68
C LEU A 112 14.41 -9.96 -7.41
N GLY A 113 13.49 -10.64 -6.73
CA GLY A 113 13.57 -12.09 -6.51
C GLY A 113 13.43 -12.87 -7.81
N ALA A 114 12.37 -12.61 -8.59
CA ALA A 114 12.04 -13.41 -9.76
C ALA A 114 13.05 -13.26 -10.91
N VAL A 115 13.49 -12.03 -11.19
CA VAL A 115 14.32 -11.70 -12.36
C VAL A 115 15.80 -11.71 -12.03
N PHE A 116 16.19 -11.12 -10.89
CA PHE A 116 17.60 -10.93 -10.54
C PHE A 116 18.12 -11.92 -9.50
N GLY A 117 17.26 -12.83 -9.02
CA GLY A 117 17.64 -13.83 -8.02
C GLY A 117 18.05 -13.20 -6.67
N TYR A 118 17.52 -12.01 -6.35
CA TYR A 118 17.94 -11.29 -5.16
C TYR A 118 17.37 -11.92 -3.88
N GLN A 119 18.24 -12.51 -3.07
CA GLN A 119 17.87 -13.24 -1.84
C GLN A 119 17.13 -12.38 -0.82
N TYR A 120 17.47 -11.10 -0.68
CA TYR A 120 16.85 -10.19 0.30
C TYR A 120 15.59 -9.49 -0.22
N PHE A 121 14.91 -10.06 -1.23
CA PHE A 121 13.66 -9.51 -1.77
C PHE A 121 12.60 -9.28 -0.70
N PHE A 122 12.58 -10.10 0.35
CA PHE A 122 11.60 -10.05 1.44
C PHE A 122 11.65 -8.73 2.22
N VAL A 123 12.78 -8.01 2.20
CA VAL A 123 12.90 -6.68 2.82
C VAL A 123 11.95 -5.69 2.15
N PHE A 124 11.87 -5.73 0.82
CA PHE A 124 10.95 -4.90 0.05
C PHE A 124 9.48 -5.26 0.33
N SER A 125 9.19 -6.55 0.46
CA SER A 125 7.85 -7.03 0.86
C SER A 125 7.47 -6.56 2.27
N ALA A 126 8.39 -6.66 3.23
CA ALA A 126 8.16 -6.19 4.59
C ALA A 126 7.89 -4.68 4.64
N ILE A 127 8.66 -3.90 3.87
CA ILE A 127 8.46 -2.46 3.72
C ILE A 127 7.06 -2.15 3.15
N GLY A 128 6.62 -2.86 2.11
CA GLY A 128 5.29 -2.66 1.52
C GLY A 128 4.15 -3.07 2.45
N ILE A 129 4.32 -4.15 3.21
CA ILE A 129 3.37 -4.59 4.26
C ILE A 129 3.25 -3.50 5.33
N VAL A 130 4.37 -3.04 5.90
CA VAL A 130 4.38 -1.98 6.91
C VAL A 130 3.73 -0.72 6.35
N GLY A 131 4.11 -0.29 5.14
CA GLY A 131 3.48 0.85 4.47
C GLY A 131 1.97 0.71 4.33
N THR A 132 1.48 -0.46 3.90
CA THR A 132 0.04 -0.72 3.75
C THR A 132 -0.69 -0.70 5.09
N THR A 133 -0.08 -1.18 6.18
CA THR A 133 -0.69 -1.08 7.53
C THR A 133 -0.87 0.35 8.01
N LEU A 134 0.06 1.26 7.69
CA LEU A 134 -0.10 2.69 7.98
C LEU A 134 -1.31 3.30 7.25
N HIS A 135 -1.75 2.66 6.17
CA HIS A 135 -2.90 3.07 5.38
C HIS A 135 -4.24 2.43 5.79
N PHE A 136 -4.34 1.83 6.97
CA PHE A 136 -5.58 1.25 7.47
C PHE A 136 -6.77 2.25 7.42
N PRO A 137 -7.96 1.85 6.92
CA PRO A 137 -9.12 2.73 6.84
C PRO A 137 -9.70 3.00 8.24
N ARG A 138 -10.02 4.26 8.53
CA ARG A 138 -10.57 4.69 9.84
C ARG A 138 -11.99 5.21 9.67
N ARG A 139 -12.89 4.81 10.56
CA ARG A 139 -14.29 5.27 10.59
C ARG A 139 -14.38 6.79 10.72
N GLU A 140 -13.54 7.37 11.56
CA GLU A 140 -13.45 8.81 11.80
C GLU A 140 -13.28 9.61 10.50
N SER A 141 -12.44 9.13 9.57
CA SER A 141 -12.21 9.80 8.29
C SER A 141 -13.45 9.81 7.40
N VAL A 142 -14.27 8.75 7.46
CA VAL A 142 -15.53 8.65 6.72
C VAL A 142 -16.58 9.59 7.33
N HIS A 143 -16.72 9.61 8.65
CA HIS A 143 -17.67 10.49 9.34
C HIS A 143 -17.31 11.97 9.14
N ALA A 144 -16.04 12.35 9.26
CA ALA A 144 -15.58 13.72 9.07
C ALA A 144 -15.87 14.26 7.66
N ALA A 145 -15.80 13.40 6.64
CA ALA A 145 -16.12 13.74 5.25
C ALA A 145 -17.61 13.65 4.91
N SER A 146 -18.44 13.13 5.83
CA SER A 146 -19.89 12.96 5.62
C SER A 146 -20.74 14.02 6.34
N TYR A 147 -20.17 14.78 7.28
CA TYR A 147 -20.90 15.72 8.11
C TYR A 147 -21.10 17.09 7.43
N LYS A 148 -22.31 17.35 6.93
CA LYS A 148 -22.70 18.72 6.56
C LYS A 148 -23.01 19.54 7.82
N PRO A 149 -22.31 20.66 8.10
CA PRO A 149 -22.75 21.57 9.14
C PRO A 149 -24.14 22.10 8.76
N GLN A 150 -25.13 21.88 9.63
CA GLN A 150 -26.42 22.54 9.50
C GLN A 150 -26.18 24.04 9.68
N ILE A 151 -26.15 24.78 8.58
CA ILE A 151 -26.24 26.24 8.61
C ILE A 151 -27.64 26.53 9.15
N ARG A 152 -27.70 27.03 10.38
CA ARG A 152 -28.92 27.50 11.04
C ARG A 152 -29.08 28.98 10.80
#